data_AF-A0A537KFZ8-F1
#
_entry.id   AF-A0A537KFZ8-F1
#
_cell.length_a   1.000
_cell.length_b   1.000
_cell.length_c   1.000
_cell.angle_alpha   90.00
_cell.angle_beta   90.00
_cell.angle_gamma   90.00
#
_symmetry.space_group_name_H-M   'P 1'
#
loop_
_entity.id
_entity.type
_entity.pdbx_description
1 polymer ?
#
loop_
_entity_poly.entity_id
_entity_poly.type
_entity_poly.pdbx_seq_one_letter_code
_entity_poly.pdbx_strand_id
1 'polypeptide(L)'
;MKKIIVMLAVLFAFGVKHAAAQKTTFYYYPSSNVYYNVTTHDYEYYDPGTTTWVTVQKLPTTVTLTKSPKYTVYYNGKDVWKDNDMHKKKYKDKKETAKTTKKSNKS
;
A
#
# COMPACT_ATOMS: atom_id res chain seq x y z
N MET A 1 31.16 -58.95 -9.18
CA MET A 1 29.90 -59.08 -8.42
C MET A 1 29.94 -58.15 -7.21
N LYS A 2 28.92 -57.29 -7.02
CA LYS A 2 28.49 -56.59 -5.76
C LYS A 2 29.58 -55.76 -5.01
N LYS A 3 29.42 -54.48 -4.65
CA LYS A 3 28.22 -53.74 -4.21
C LYS A 3 28.37 -52.25 -4.54
N ILE A 4 27.29 -51.66 -5.02
CA ILE A 4 27.05 -50.23 -5.08
C ILE A 4 26.72 -49.77 -3.66
N ILE A 5 27.42 -48.78 -3.12
CA ILE A 5 26.92 -47.98 -1.99
C ILE A 5 27.01 -46.51 -2.41
N VAL A 6 25.84 -46.00 -2.75
CA VAL A 6 25.52 -44.59 -2.96
C VAL A 6 25.71 -43.86 -1.62
N MET A 7 26.65 -42.93 -1.54
CA MET A 7 26.61 -41.89 -0.51
C MET A 7 26.29 -40.56 -1.17
N LEU A 8 25.00 -40.36 -1.42
CA LEU A 8 24.41 -39.09 -1.79
C LEU A 8 24.06 -38.34 -0.50
N ALA A 9 25.02 -37.68 0.12
CA ALA A 9 24.75 -36.76 1.22
C ALA A 9 24.57 -35.35 0.65
N VAL A 10 23.41 -35.09 0.08
CA VAL A 10 23.00 -33.73 -0.33
C VAL A 10 22.54 -32.99 0.94
N LEU A 11 23.49 -32.41 1.65
CA LEU A 11 23.20 -31.43 2.71
C LEU A 11 23.07 -30.04 2.08
N PHE A 12 21.95 -29.80 1.38
CA PHE A 12 21.51 -28.44 1.09
C PHE A 12 20.74 -27.91 2.31
N ALA A 13 21.47 -27.52 3.36
CA ALA A 13 20.95 -26.61 4.35
C ALA A 13 20.93 -25.19 3.76
N PHE A 14 20.06 -24.96 2.77
CA PHE A 14 19.71 -23.59 2.39
C PHE A 14 18.87 -23.02 3.53
N GLY A 15 19.53 -22.38 4.48
CA GLY A 15 18.88 -21.48 5.42
C GLY A 15 18.25 -20.35 4.61
N VAL A 16 16.96 -20.48 4.28
CA VAL A 16 16.19 -19.38 3.71
C VAL A 16 16.09 -18.33 4.81
N LYS A 17 16.97 -17.33 4.75
CA LYS A 17 16.77 -16.10 5.52
C LYS A 17 15.52 -15.46 4.93
N HIS A 18 14.39 -15.64 5.59
CA HIS A 18 13.19 -14.87 5.31
C HIS A 18 13.54 -13.40 5.57
N ALA A 19 13.88 -12.66 4.52
CA ALA A 19 13.94 -11.22 4.58
C ALA A 19 12.56 -10.76 5.08
N ALA A 20 12.51 -10.16 6.27
CA ALA A 20 11.29 -9.55 6.76
C ALA A 20 10.81 -8.58 5.67
N ALA A 21 9.61 -8.80 5.13
CA ALA A 21 9.07 -7.96 4.09
C ALA A 21 9.04 -6.51 4.61
N GLN A 22 9.89 -5.66 4.04
CA GLN A 22 9.94 -4.26 4.43
C GLN A 22 8.59 -3.62 4.09
N LYS A 23 7.94 -3.03 5.10
CA LYS A 23 6.67 -2.34 4.90
C LYS A 23 6.88 -1.14 3.98
N THR A 24 6.14 -1.11 2.88
CA THR A 24 6.04 0.05 2.01
C THR A 24 5.11 1.07 2.65
N THR A 25 5.50 2.34 2.64
CA THR A 25 4.69 3.42 3.18
C THR A 25 3.93 4.11 2.05
N PHE A 26 2.63 4.25 2.23
CA PHE A 26 1.74 4.93 1.30
C PHE A 26 1.02 6.09 1.99
N TYR A 27 0.75 7.16 1.24
CA TYR A 27 -0.28 8.14 1.59
C TYR A 27 -1.57 7.82 0.85
N TYR A 28 -2.64 7.55 1.60
CA TYR A 28 -3.97 7.33 1.07
C TYR A 28 -4.80 8.62 1.11
N TYR A 29 -5.33 8.99 -0.06
CA TYR A 29 -6.21 10.14 -0.26
C TYR A 29 -7.64 9.65 -0.48
N PRO A 30 -8.48 9.62 0.57
CA PRO A 30 -9.81 9.01 0.51
C PRO A 30 -10.80 9.78 -0.38
N SER A 31 -10.57 11.08 -0.63
CA SER A 31 -11.45 11.89 -1.48
C SER A 31 -11.43 11.44 -2.92
N SER A 32 -10.26 11.02 -3.41
CA SER A 32 -10.01 10.61 -4.79
C SER A 32 -9.74 9.11 -4.92
N ASN A 33 -9.69 8.38 -3.80
CA ASN A 33 -9.32 6.97 -3.75
C ASN A 33 -7.95 6.68 -4.40
N VAL A 34 -6.95 7.51 -4.05
CA VAL A 34 -5.60 7.45 -4.60
C VAL A 34 -4.62 7.06 -3.51
N TYR A 35 -3.65 6.21 -3.84
CA TYR A 35 -2.47 5.94 -3.03
C TYR A 35 -1.26 6.64 -3.64
N TYR A 36 -0.35 7.06 -2.79
CA TYR A 36 0.94 7.59 -3.19
C TYR A 36 2.04 6.83 -2.46
N ASN A 37 2.91 6.15 -3.20
CA ASN A 37 4.04 5.43 -2.66
C ASN A 37 5.14 6.43 -2.27
N VAL A 38 5.49 6.47 -0.99
CA VAL A 38 6.48 7.45 -0.49
C VAL A 38 7.90 7.13 -0.94
N THR A 39 8.18 5.86 -1.24
CA THR A 39 9.51 5.38 -1.65
C THR A 39 9.74 5.59 -3.14
N THR A 40 8.78 5.23 -3.99
CA THR A 40 8.93 5.31 -5.45
C THR A 40 8.37 6.60 -6.04
N HIS A 41 7.62 7.38 -5.25
CA HIS A 41 6.91 8.58 -5.68
C HIS A 41 5.83 8.33 -6.75
N ASP A 42 5.36 7.09 -6.88
CA ASP A 42 4.27 6.73 -7.80
C ASP A 42 2.89 6.90 -7.15
N TYR A 43 1.90 7.19 -7.99
CA TYR A 43 0.49 7.18 -7.64
C TYR A 43 -0.18 5.90 -8.12
N GLU A 44 -1.05 5.34 -7.29
CA GLU A 44 -1.89 4.19 -7.63
C GLU A 44 -3.35 4.59 -7.51
N TYR A 45 -4.13 4.40 -8.57
CA TYR A 45 -5.55 4.72 -8.61
C TYR A 45 -6.32 3.76 -9.51
N TYR A 46 -7.63 3.67 -9.29
CA TYR A 46 -8.52 2.89 -10.13
C TYR A 46 -8.89 3.69 -11.38
N ASP A 47 -8.53 3.20 -12.56
CA ASP A 47 -8.93 3.78 -13.83
C ASP A 47 -10.25 3.15 -14.31
N PRO A 48 -11.37 3.91 -14.34
CA PRO A 48 -12.65 3.39 -14.79
C PRO A 48 -12.69 3.08 -16.29
N GLY A 49 -11.81 3.66 -17.11
CA GLY A 49 -11.77 3.41 -18.55
C GLY A 49 -11.24 2.01 -18.89
N THR A 50 -10.22 1.57 -18.16
CA THR A 50 -9.63 0.23 -18.31
C THR A 50 -10.15 -0.76 -17.28
N THR A 51 -10.93 -0.31 -16.29
CA THR A 51 -11.44 -1.09 -15.16
C THR A 51 -10.35 -1.75 -14.30
N THR A 52 -9.15 -1.16 -14.28
CA THR A 52 -7.98 -1.70 -13.57
C THR A 52 -7.34 -0.68 -12.63
N TRP A 53 -6.53 -1.16 -11.68
CA TRP A 53 -5.63 -0.30 -10.91
C TRP A 53 -4.38 -0.03 -11.71
N VAL A 54 -4.00 1.24 -11.80
CA VAL A 54 -2.84 1.69 -12.57
C VAL A 54 -1.85 2.41 -11.66
N THR A 55 -0.57 2.32 -12.02
CA THR A 55 0.54 2.97 -11.34
C THR A 55 1.18 4.00 -12.27
N VAL A 56 1.28 5.26 -11.83
CA VAL A 56 1.80 6.36 -12.65
C VAL A 56 2.65 7.31 -11.82
N GLN A 57 3.70 7.92 -12.40
CA GLN A 57 4.48 8.95 -11.72
C GLN A 57 3.73 10.30 -11.61
N LYS A 58 2.78 10.55 -12.52
CA LYS A 58 1.98 11.78 -12.55
C LYS A 58 0.51 11.43 -12.78
N LEU A 59 -0.35 11.95 -11.92
CA LEU A 59 -1.80 11.80 -12.07
C LEU A 59 -2.30 12.49 -13.35
N PRO A 60 -3.26 11.88 -14.07
CA PRO A 60 -3.92 12.55 -15.18
C PRO A 60 -4.72 13.75 -14.67
N THR A 61 -4.97 14.72 -15.54
CA THR A 61 -5.74 15.95 -15.19
C THR A 61 -7.18 15.67 -14.79
N THR A 62 -7.70 14.48 -15.12
CA THR A 62 -9.03 14.01 -14.73
C THR A 62 -9.13 13.63 -13.24
N VAL A 63 -8.00 13.36 -12.57
CA VAL A 63 -7.97 12.99 -11.14
C VAL A 63 -7.68 14.22 -10.29
N THR A 64 -8.69 14.67 -9.54
CA THR A 64 -8.52 15.78 -8.59
C THR A 64 -8.00 15.26 -7.25
N LEU A 65 -6.70 15.45 -6.99
CA LEU A 65 -6.08 15.09 -5.72
C LEU A 65 -6.19 16.23 -4.70
N THR A 66 -7.06 16.08 -3.69
CA THR A 66 -7.07 16.99 -2.55
C THR A 66 -5.98 16.58 -1.57
N LYS A 67 -5.08 17.50 -1.19
CA LYS A 67 -3.94 17.20 -0.30
C LYS A 67 -4.35 16.78 1.13
N SER A 68 -5.59 17.08 1.54
CA SER A 68 -6.13 16.79 2.87
C SER A 68 -7.61 16.39 2.83
N PRO A 69 -8.05 15.46 3.71
CA PRO A 69 -7.21 14.65 4.60
C PRO A 69 -6.41 13.59 3.81
N LYS A 70 -5.25 13.22 4.32
CA LYS A 70 -4.49 12.05 3.86
C LYS A 70 -4.12 11.17 5.05
N TYR A 71 -4.00 9.87 4.83
CA TYR A 71 -3.68 8.89 5.88
C TYR A 71 -2.44 8.08 5.50
N THR A 72 -1.54 7.86 6.46
CA THR A 72 -0.40 6.97 6.27
C THR A 72 -0.85 5.52 6.38
N VAL A 73 -0.51 4.71 5.37
CA VAL A 73 -0.77 3.26 5.31
C VAL A 73 0.56 2.54 5.21
N TYR A 74 0.84 1.64 6.15
CA TYR A 74 2.00 0.76 6.11
C TYR A 74 1.55 -0.60 5.57
N TYR A 75 2.09 -1.01 4.43
CA TYR A 75 1.61 -2.19 3.71
C TYR A 75 2.76 -3.16 3.41
N ASN A 76 2.50 -4.46 3.56
CA ASN A 76 3.46 -5.51 3.25
C ASN A 76 3.36 -5.87 1.76
N GLY A 77 4.08 -5.11 0.92
CA GLY A 77 4.12 -5.37 -0.53
C GLY A 77 3.99 -4.10 -1.37
N LYS A 78 3.72 -4.29 -2.66
CA LYS A 78 3.58 -3.22 -3.65
C LYS A 78 2.11 -2.87 -3.93
N ASP A 79 1.23 -3.88 -3.95
CA ASP A 79 -0.17 -3.73 -4.36
C ASP A 79 -1.09 -3.30 -3.19
N VAL A 80 -0.92 -2.09 -2.66
CA VAL A 80 -1.70 -1.60 -1.50
C VAL A 80 -3.20 -1.52 -1.77
N TRP A 81 -3.57 -1.39 -3.05
CA TRP A 81 -4.95 -1.34 -3.50
C TRP A 81 -5.73 -2.64 -3.31
N LYS A 82 -5.08 -3.79 -3.07
CA LYS A 82 -5.78 -5.04 -2.73
C LYS A 82 -6.62 -4.91 -1.46
N ASP A 83 -6.18 -4.04 -0.55
CA ASP A 83 -6.88 -3.73 0.70
C ASP A 83 -7.79 -2.50 0.58
N ASN A 84 -8.07 -2.03 -0.64
CA ASN A 84 -8.74 -0.76 -0.85
C ASN A 84 -10.14 -0.68 -0.22
N ASP A 85 -10.91 -1.75 -0.26
CA ASP A 85 -12.24 -1.77 0.34
C ASP A 85 -12.19 -1.59 1.86
N MET A 86 -11.17 -2.17 2.51
CA MET A 86 -10.90 -1.95 3.93
C MET A 86 -10.49 -0.50 4.19
N HIS A 87 -9.59 0.07 3.39
CA HIS A 87 -9.15 1.46 3.55
C HIS A 87 -10.29 2.46 3.35
N LYS A 88 -11.12 2.26 2.33
CA LYS A 88 -12.33 3.07 2.12
C LYS A 88 -13.21 3.05 3.36
N LYS A 89 -13.53 1.88 3.91
CA LYS A 89 -14.32 1.76 5.15
C LYS A 89 -13.66 2.47 6.34
N LYS A 90 -12.36 2.23 6.56
CA LYS A 90 -11.60 2.80 7.69
C LYS A 90 -11.48 4.32 7.67
N TYR A 91 -11.39 4.92 6.49
CA TYR A 91 -11.08 6.35 6.34
C TYR A 91 -12.25 7.21 5.85
N LYS A 92 -13.40 6.61 5.51
CA LYS A 92 -14.63 7.31 5.12
C LYS A 92 -15.17 8.22 6.23
N ASP A 93 -15.08 7.78 7.49
CA ASP A 93 -15.73 8.46 8.63
C ASP A 93 -14.86 9.55 9.27
N LYS A 94 -13.58 9.65 8.88
CA LYS A 94 -12.67 10.66 9.43
C LYS A 94 -12.73 12.01 8.72
N LYS A 95 -13.67 12.19 7.78
CA LYS A 95 -13.91 13.47 7.08
C LYS A 95 -14.47 14.57 8.00
N GLU A 96 -15.09 14.23 9.13
CA GLU A 96 -15.73 15.23 10.01
C GLU A 96 -14.91 15.66 11.23
N THR A 97 -14.06 14.80 11.79
CA THR A 97 -13.39 15.11 13.07
C THR A 97 -12.24 16.11 12.97
N ALA A 98 -11.80 16.49 11.77
CA ALA A 98 -10.82 17.56 11.57
C ALA A 98 -11.43 18.98 11.58
N LYS A 99 -12.77 19.13 11.55
CA LYS A 99 -13.44 20.43 11.68
C LYS A 99 -13.86 20.78 13.12
N THR A 100 -13.94 19.81 14.02
CA THR A 100 -14.48 20.01 15.38
C THR A 100 -13.43 20.29 16.47
N THR A 101 -12.13 20.23 16.19
CA THR A 101 -11.04 20.55 17.16
C THR A 101 -10.38 21.92 16.95
N LYS A 102 -11.10 22.88 16.35
CA LYS A 102 -10.69 24.31 16.32
C LYS A 102 -11.71 25.28 16.94
N LYS A 103 -12.72 24.79 17.66
CA LYS A 103 -13.70 25.65 18.35
C LYS A 103 -13.91 25.22 19.80
N SER A 104 -12.85 25.23 20.60
CA SER A 104 -12.94 25.18 22.06
C SER A 104 -11.66 25.75 22.66
N ASN A 105 -11.54 27.07 22.65
CA ASN A 105 -10.91 27.85 23.72
C ASN A 105 -11.10 29.35 23.40
N LYS A 106 -12.33 29.83 23.66
CA LYS A 106 -12.58 31.22 24.00
C LYS A 106 -13.91 31.34 24.75
N SER A 107 -13.83 31.27 26.07
CA SER A 107 -14.60 32.10 27.02
C SER A 107 -13.85 32.08 28.33
#